data_AF-Q4C2Y5-F1
#
_entry.id   AF-Q4C2Y5-F1
#
_cell.length_a   1.000
_cell.length_b   1.000
_cell.length_c   1.000
_cell.angle_alpha   90.00
_cell.angle_beta   90.00
_cell.angle_gamma   90.00
#
_symmetry.space_group_name_H-M   'P 1'
#
loop_
_entity.id
_entity.type
_entity.pdbx_description
1 polymer ?
#
loop_
_entity_poly.entity_id
_entity_poly.type
_entity_poly.pdbx_seq_one_letter_code
_entity_poly.pdbx_strand_id
1 'polypeptide(L)'
;MTSPTPYSTNKRFTLDPLSPLKRWLEHLEIKDRSFAHFICRVIPCSCPFERTITVLGHRLFHIPPLCKLNPFYHQFVGLRLKALSYLADVCGENVQHYIC
;
A
#
# COMPACT_ATOMS: atom_id res chain seq x y z
N MET A 1 4.66 35.25 -7.70
CA MET A 1 6.05 35.32 -7.17
C MET A 1 6.20 34.21 -6.13
N THR A 2 6.60 33.02 -6.55
CA THR A 2 6.84 31.88 -5.64
C THR A 2 8.30 31.48 -5.75
N SER A 3 9.07 31.86 -4.75
CA SER A 3 10.49 31.55 -4.61
C SER A 3 10.66 30.03 -4.37
N PRO A 4 11.56 29.33 -5.09
CA PRO A 4 11.90 27.96 -4.75
C PRO A 4 12.86 27.94 -3.55
N THR A 5 12.45 27.32 -2.45
CA THR A 5 13.33 27.09 -1.28
C THR A 5 14.33 25.95 -1.57
N PRO A 6 15.63 26.11 -1.26
CA PRO A 6 16.64 25.10 -1.51
C PRO A 6 16.66 24.07 -0.37
N TYR A 7 16.05 22.89 -0.58
CA TYR A 7 16.25 21.77 0.33
C TYR A 7 17.61 21.12 0.06
N SER A 8 18.55 21.34 0.98
CA SER A 8 19.90 20.77 1.00
C SER A 8 19.81 19.23 1.00
N THR A 9 20.13 18.61 -0.14
CA THR A 9 20.10 17.14 -0.25
C THR A 9 21.45 16.59 0.18
N ASN A 10 21.62 16.34 1.48
CA ASN A 10 22.68 15.47 1.96
C ASN A 10 22.35 14.03 1.50
N LYS A 11 22.70 13.69 0.25
CA LYS A 11 22.59 12.31 -0.27
C LYS A 11 23.63 11.45 0.43
N ARG A 12 23.26 10.87 1.57
CA ARG A 12 23.90 9.63 2.03
C ARG A 12 23.60 8.58 0.97
N PHE A 13 24.63 8.04 0.33
CA PHE A 13 24.51 6.87 -0.55
C PHE A 13 24.21 5.64 0.31
N THR A 14 22.98 5.54 0.79
CA THR A 14 22.44 4.29 1.31
C THR A 14 22.06 3.45 0.10
N LEU A 15 22.89 2.46 -0.25
CA LEU A 15 22.47 1.39 -1.14
C LEU A 15 21.24 0.75 -0.49
N ASP A 16 20.06 1.05 -1.00
CA ASP A 16 18.79 0.48 -0.55
C ASP A 16 18.52 -0.74 -1.44
N PRO A 17 18.87 -1.97 -1.01
CA PRO A 17 18.83 -3.17 -1.88
C PRO A 17 17.41 -3.48 -2.35
N LEU A 18 16.41 -2.94 -1.65
CA LEU A 18 14.99 -3.10 -1.93
C LEU A 18 14.46 -2.06 -2.92
N SER A 19 15.25 -1.04 -3.27
CA SER A 19 14.87 0.01 -4.22
C SER A 19 14.34 -0.50 -5.58
N PRO A 20 14.92 -1.52 -6.26
CA PRO A 20 14.34 -2.03 -7.50
C PRO A 20 12.95 -2.63 -7.27
N LEU A 21 12.73 -3.31 -6.14
CA LEU A 21 11.44 -3.91 -5.81
C LEU A 21 10.40 -2.83 -5.47
N LYS A 22 10.79 -1.77 -4.74
CA LYS A 22 9.91 -0.61 -4.47
C LYS A 22 9.44 0.02 -5.76
N ARG A 23 10.38 0.31 -6.68
CA ARG A 23 10.06 0.85 -8.00
C ARG A 23 9.16 -0.09 -8.78
N TRP A 24 9.44 -1.39 -8.81
CA TRP A 24 8.59 -2.35 -9.49
C TRP A 24 7.14 -2.32 -8.96
N LEU A 25 6.95 -2.26 -7.64
CA LEU A 25 5.64 -2.13 -7.01
C LEU A 25 4.94 -0.80 -7.39
N GLU A 26 5.69 0.31 -7.45
CA GLU A 26 5.16 1.62 -7.84
C GLU A 26 4.72 1.69 -9.30
N HIS A 27 5.40 0.95 -10.19
CA HIS A 27 5.08 0.92 -11.63
C HIS A 27 4.07 -0.17 -11.98
N LEU A 28 3.61 -0.95 -11.00
CA LEU A 28 2.59 -1.96 -11.22
C LEU A 28 1.28 -1.27 -11.62
N GLU A 29 0.82 -1.55 -12.84
CA GLU A 29 -0.44 -1.09 -13.38
C GLU A 29 -1.51 -2.15 -13.15
N ILE A 30 -2.68 -1.73 -12.67
CA ILE A 30 -3.81 -2.61 -12.44
C ILE A 30 -4.70 -2.56 -13.67
N LYS A 31 -4.77 -3.68 -14.39
CA LYS A 31 -5.55 -3.82 -15.64
C LYS A 31 -6.57 -4.95 -15.57
N ASP A 32 -6.58 -5.69 -14.45
CA ASP A 32 -7.45 -6.84 -14.24
C ASP A 32 -8.35 -6.58 -13.03
N ARG A 33 -9.65 -6.80 -13.23
CA ARG A 33 -10.69 -6.60 -12.22
C ARG A 33 -10.53 -7.55 -11.04
N SER A 34 -10.25 -8.82 -11.30
CA SER A 34 -10.10 -9.84 -10.25
C SER A 34 -8.90 -9.52 -9.36
N PHE A 35 -7.80 -9.08 -9.98
CA PHE A 35 -6.60 -8.64 -9.30
C PHE A 35 -6.83 -7.37 -8.48
N ALA A 36 -7.60 -6.41 -8.98
CA ALA A 36 -7.97 -5.21 -8.22
C ALA A 36 -8.77 -5.57 -6.96
N HIS A 37 -9.77 -6.45 -7.06
CA HIS A 37 -10.51 -6.95 -5.90
C HIS A 37 -9.61 -7.70 -4.92
N PHE A 38 -8.67 -8.52 -5.42
CA PHE A 38 -7.71 -9.24 -4.59
C PHE A 38 -6.85 -8.25 -3.78
N ILE A 39 -6.32 -7.21 -4.42
CA ILE A 39 -5.56 -6.15 -3.73
C ILE A 39 -6.41 -5.48 -2.65
N CYS A 40 -7.64 -5.06 -2.98
CA CYS A 40 -8.53 -4.38 -2.03
C CYS A 40 -8.92 -5.27 -0.84
N ARG A 41 -8.93 -6.60 -1.00
CA ARG A 41 -9.19 -7.57 0.08
C ARG A 41 -7.95 -7.86 0.92
N VAL A 42 -6.78 -7.96 0.30
CA VAL A 42 -5.53 -8.36 0.97
C VAL A 42 -4.89 -7.19 1.72
N ILE A 43 -4.91 -5.99 1.14
CA ILE A 43 -4.34 -4.78 1.73
C ILE A 43 -5.51 -4.01 2.34
N PRO A 44 -5.77 -4.07 3.65
CA PRO A 44 -6.91 -3.37 4.25
C PRO A 44 -6.77 -1.84 4.22
N CYS A 45 -7.86 -1.14 4.57
CA CYS A 45 -7.90 0.30 4.81
C CYS A 45 -7.11 0.72 6.07
N SER A 46 -7.07 -0.18 7.06
CA SER A 46 -6.25 -0.10 8.27
C SER A 46 -4.80 -0.47 7.96
N CYS A 47 -3.90 -0.30 8.93
CA CYS A 47 -2.47 -0.56 8.72
C CYS A 47 -2.26 -1.97 8.11
N PRO A 48 -1.61 -2.11 6.95
CA PRO A 48 -1.58 -3.36 6.17
C PRO A 48 -0.91 -4.53 6.88
N PHE A 49 -0.16 -4.26 7.95
CA PHE A 49 0.50 -5.26 8.78
C PHE A 49 -0.19 -5.48 10.12
N GLU A 50 -1.04 -4.54 10.57
CA GLU A 50 -1.72 -4.69 11.84
C GLU A 50 -2.85 -5.70 11.68
N ARG A 51 -2.65 -6.89 12.23
CA ARG A 51 -3.65 -7.96 12.17
C ARG A 51 -3.48 -8.91 13.33
N THR A 52 -4.61 -9.41 13.77
CA THR A 52 -4.67 -10.42 14.82
C THR A 52 -4.79 -11.79 14.15
N ILE A 53 -3.82 -12.67 14.41
CA ILE A 53 -3.88 -14.05 13.92
C ILE A 53 -4.61 -14.89 14.98
N THR A 54 -5.80 -15.35 14.65
CA THR A 54 -6.60 -16.26 15.47
C THR A 54 -6.63 -17.65 14.86
N VAL A 55 -6.36 -18.68 15.65
CA VAL A 55 -6.46 -20.09 15.25
C VAL A 55 -7.41 -20.78 16.23
N LEU A 56 -8.40 -21.52 15.71
CA LEU A 56 -9.40 -22.24 16.52
C LEU A 56 -10.15 -21.35 17.54
N GLY A 57 -10.40 -20.08 17.20
CA GLY A 57 -11.06 -19.12 18.09
C GLY A 57 -10.14 -18.51 19.16
N HIS A 58 -8.89 -18.94 19.25
CA HIS A 58 -7.91 -18.39 20.17
C HIS A 58 -6.97 -17.42 19.45
N ARG A 59 -6.74 -16.25 20.05
CA ARG A 59 -5.79 -15.24 19.57
C ARG A 59 -4.37 -15.73 19.80
N LEU A 60 -3.68 -16.13 18.73
CA LEU A 60 -2.31 -16.65 18.79
C LEU A 60 -1.31 -15.51 19.01
N PHE A 61 -1.34 -14.50 18.14
CA PHE A 61 -0.55 -13.28 18.29
C PHE A 61 -1.18 -12.10 17.55
N HIS A 62 -0.88 -10.91 18.04
CA HIS A 62 -1.29 -9.65 17.42
C HIS A 62 -0.07 -8.99 16.80
N ILE A 63 -0.12 -8.75 15.48
CA ILE A 63 0.90 -7.98 14.78
C ILE A 63 0.55 -6.50 15.00
N PRO A 64 1.41 -5.70 15.66
CA PRO A 64 1.14 -4.30 15.93
C PRO A 64 1.18 -3.45 14.64
N PRO A 65 0.76 -2.18 14.70
CA PRO A 65 0.91 -1.24 13.59
C PRO A 65 2.38 -0.99 13.26
N LEU A 66 2.92 -1.77 12.33
CA LEU A 66 4.29 -1.66 11.80
C LEU A 66 4.41 -0.65 10.65
N CYS A 67 3.48 0.31 10.58
CA CYS A 67 3.27 1.16 9.40
C CYS A 67 4.49 2.05 9.06
N LYS A 68 5.39 2.32 10.02
CA LYS A 68 6.68 3.01 9.77
C LYS A 68 7.89 2.07 9.58
N LEU A 69 7.77 0.82 10.03
CA LEU A 69 8.86 -0.17 9.95
C LEU A 69 8.87 -0.90 8.60
N ASN A 70 7.72 -1.00 7.93
CA ASN A 70 7.68 -1.68 6.65
C ASN A 70 8.27 -0.79 5.52
N PRO A 71 9.36 -1.23 4.87
CA PRO A 71 10.02 -0.45 3.82
C PRO A 71 9.16 -0.26 2.55
N PHE A 72 8.04 -0.98 2.41
CA PHE A 72 7.11 -0.94 1.28
C PHE A 72 5.74 -0.36 1.62
N TYR A 73 5.56 0.23 2.81
CA TYR A 73 4.27 0.75 3.27
C TYR A 73 3.61 1.69 2.24
N HIS A 74 4.35 2.70 1.78
CA HIS A 74 3.85 3.68 0.83
C HIS A 74 3.43 3.05 -0.51
N GLN A 75 4.19 2.05 -0.95
CA GLN A 75 3.91 1.34 -2.19
C GLN A 75 2.64 0.50 -2.10
N PHE A 76 2.39 -0.18 -0.97
CA PHE A 76 1.14 -0.92 -0.76
C PHE A 76 -0.08 -0.01 -0.66
N VAL A 77 0.04 1.11 0.05
CA VAL A 77 -1.03 2.12 0.12
C VAL A 77 -1.34 2.67 -1.28
N GLY A 78 -0.30 3.02 -2.05
CA GLY A 78 -0.46 3.46 -3.44
C GLY A 78 -1.10 2.41 -4.33
N LEU A 79 -0.71 1.13 -4.19
CA LEU A 79 -1.28 0.03 -4.95
C LEU A 79 -2.76 -0.17 -4.62
N ARG A 80 -3.15 -0.08 -3.35
CA ARG A 80 -4.56 -0.14 -2.92
C ARG A 80 -5.37 1.01 -3.50
N LEU A 81 -4.83 2.24 -3.48
CA LEU A 81 -5.50 3.39 -4.07
C LEU A 81 -5.73 3.18 -5.57
N LYS A 82 -4.70 2.73 -6.31
CA LYS A 82 -4.84 2.40 -7.73
C LYS A 82 -5.91 1.33 -7.97
N ALA A 83 -5.98 0.32 -7.10
CA ALA A 83 -6.97 -0.76 -7.24
C ALA A 83 -8.40 -0.24 -7.05
N LEU A 84 -8.61 0.59 -6.04
CA LEU A 84 -9.89 1.24 -5.77
C LEU A 84 -10.30 2.16 -6.92
N SER A 85 -9.39 3.03 -7.39
CA SER A 85 -9.66 3.90 -8.53
C SER A 85 -9.94 3.10 -9.80
N TYR A 86 -9.22 2.01 -10.06
CA TYR A 86 -9.52 1.15 -11.22
C TYR A 86 -10.93 0.56 -11.16
N LEU A 87 -11.33 0.02 -10.00
CA LEU A 87 -12.66 -0.54 -9.82
C LEU A 87 -13.77 0.52 -9.93
N ALA A 88 -13.55 1.71 -9.36
CA ALA A 88 -14.53 2.79 -9.37
C ALA A 88 -14.62 3.51 -10.73
N ASP A 89 -13.49 3.97 -11.26
CA ASP A 89 -13.42 4.86 -12.42
C ASP A 89 -13.42 4.11 -13.76
N VAL A 90 -12.78 2.92 -13.81
CA VAL A 90 -12.65 2.14 -15.05
C VAL A 90 -13.72 1.06 -15.15
N CYS A 91 -13.94 0.29 -14.08
CA CYS A 91 -14.97 -0.77 -14.06
C CYS A 91 -16.37 -0.26 -13.71
N GLY A 92 -16.50 0.93 -13.11
CA GLY A 92 -17.79 1.52 -12.73
C GLY A 92 -18.47 0.82 -11.56
N GLU A 93 -17.70 0.16 -10.69
CA GLU A 93 -18.24 -0.62 -9.57
C GLU A 93 -18.44 0.20 -8.30
N ASN A 94 -19.42 -0.21 -7.49
CA ASN A 94 -19.55 0.32 -6.15
C ASN A 94 -18.46 -0.26 -5.23
N VAL A 95 -17.49 0.56 -4.86
CA VAL A 95 -16.37 0.18 -4.00
C VAL A 95 -16.59 0.49 -2.52
N GLN A 96 -17.81 0.89 -2.11
CA GLN A 96 -18.10 1.33 -0.73
C GLN A 96 -17.74 0.26 0.30
N HIS A 97 -17.90 -1.02 -0.04
CA HIS A 97 -17.56 -2.14 0.84
C HIS A 97 -16.05 -2.25 1.14
N TYR A 98 -15.20 -1.64 0.32
CA TYR A 98 -13.77 -1.60 0.55
C TYR A 98 -13.33 -0.36 1.33
N ILE A 99 -14.19 0.64 1.49
CA ILE A 99 -13.86 1.89 2.18
C ILE A 99 -14.13 1.72 3.67
N CYS A 100 -13.20 2.24 4.47
CA CYS A 100 -13.34 2.55 5.87
C CYS A 100 -13.11 4.07 5.97
#